data_AF-A0A934X1U5-F1
#
_entry.id   AF-A0A934X1U5-F1
#
_cell.length_a   1.000
_cell.length_b   1.000
_cell.length_c   1.000
_cell.angle_alpha   90.00
_cell.angle_beta   90.00
_cell.angle_gamma   90.00
#
_symmetry.space_group_name_H-M   'P 1'
#
loop_
_entity.id
_entity.type
_entity.pdbx_description
1 polymer ?
#
loop_
_entity_poly.entity_id
_entity_poly.type
_entity_poly.pdbx_seq_one_letter_code
_entity_poly.pdbx_strand_id
1 'polypeptide(L)'
;MKRTALTIAIVMLSGFTQISFQNEKKALWGFYGHQQINRIAVFTLPPEMITFYKMHIQYITENAVNPDRRRYAVKGEAPRHYIDLDVYGDSAVYKLPRFWFDAVEEYTEDTLKAYGIVPWHVQFVTYQLTEAFKKQDVENILRISADLGHYIADANVPLHTTENYNGQLSGQYGIHGFWESRLPELYADDYDFFVGKANYIENTQIEIWEAVEQAHLCLDSVFQIEKNLTKQFKADEKYSSELRGNVNMRVYSRDFSKAYHLALAGQVERQMRNSIKMVGDFWYTAWVNAGQPNLNALLDNYVPIEKIEEYVEPDKDNPLRNHESGIE
;
A
#
# COMPACT_ATOMS: atom_id res chain seq x y z
N MET A 1 18.18 -72.30 -42.56
CA MET A 1 18.30 -71.20 -43.52
C MET A 1 17.05 -70.35 -43.46
N LYS A 2 17.26 -69.04 -43.25
CA LYS A 2 16.35 -67.87 -43.34
C LYS A 2 15.06 -67.85 -42.50
N ARG A 3 15.21 -67.18 -41.34
CA ARG A 3 14.16 -66.59 -40.50
C ARG A 3 13.56 -65.38 -41.23
N THR A 4 12.25 -65.31 -41.33
CA THR A 4 11.51 -64.10 -41.75
C THR A 4 11.08 -63.34 -40.49
N ALA A 5 11.59 -62.12 -40.36
CA ALA A 5 11.30 -61.22 -39.24
C ALA A 5 9.94 -60.55 -39.42
N LEU A 6 9.12 -60.58 -38.38
CA LEU A 6 7.87 -59.85 -38.24
C LEU A 6 8.21 -58.46 -37.68
N THR A 7 8.11 -57.41 -38.49
CA THR A 7 8.31 -56.03 -38.04
C THR A 7 7.02 -55.52 -37.41
N ILE A 8 6.99 -55.44 -36.08
CA ILE A 8 5.94 -54.78 -35.30
C ILE A 8 6.22 -53.28 -35.34
N ALA A 9 5.34 -52.50 -35.98
CA ALA A 9 5.33 -51.05 -35.89
C ALA A 9 4.71 -50.63 -34.54
N ILE A 10 5.52 -50.11 -33.63
CA ILE A 10 5.06 -49.48 -32.39
C ILE A 10 4.66 -48.04 -32.73
N VAL A 11 3.36 -47.76 -32.72
CA VAL A 11 2.82 -46.40 -32.76
C VAL A 11 2.98 -45.80 -31.37
N MET A 12 3.99 -44.96 -31.17
CA MET A 12 4.13 -44.11 -29.98
C MET A 12 3.12 -42.97 -30.08
N LEU A 13 1.99 -43.08 -29.39
CA LEU A 13 1.14 -41.93 -29.09
C LEU A 13 1.83 -41.07 -28.01
N SER A 14 2.57 -40.04 -28.43
CA SER A 14 3.00 -38.97 -27.52
C SER A 14 1.80 -38.06 -27.26
N GLY A 15 1.03 -38.38 -26.22
CA GLY A 15 0.06 -37.47 -25.63
C GLY A 15 0.79 -36.24 -25.09
N PHE A 16 0.66 -35.12 -25.79
CA PHE A 16 1.00 -33.81 -25.26
C PHE A 16 0.01 -33.48 -24.14
N THR A 17 0.38 -33.77 -22.90
CA THR A 17 -0.24 -33.12 -21.75
C THR A 17 0.22 -31.66 -21.77
N GLN A 18 -0.64 -30.77 -22.29
CA GLN A 18 -0.53 -29.35 -21.98
C GLN A 18 -0.70 -29.21 -20.47
N ILE A 19 0.42 -29.15 -19.75
CA ILE A 19 0.44 -28.63 -18.39
C ILE A 19 0.12 -27.15 -18.53
N SER A 20 -1.15 -26.80 -18.35
CA SER A 20 -1.52 -25.42 -18.10
C SER A 20 -0.88 -25.04 -16.77
N PHE A 21 0.25 -24.34 -16.83
CA PHE A 21 0.70 -23.54 -15.70
C PHE A 21 -0.34 -22.43 -15.52
N GLN A 22 -1.38 -22.71 -14.74
CA GLN A 22 -2.08 -21.63 -14.07
C GLN A 22 -1.07 -21.07 -13.09
N ASN A 23 -0.48 -19.93 -13.44
CA ASN A 23 0.10 -19.04 -12.45
C ASN A 23 -1.06 -18.61 -11.55
N GLU A 24 -1.35 -19.41 -10.51
CA GLU A 24 -2.03 -18.90 -9.34
C GLU A 24 -1.10 -17.85 -8.75
N LYS A 25 -1.25 -16.61 -9.21
CA LYS A 25 -0.77 -15.46 -8.46
C LYS A 25 -1.44 -15.58 -7.10
N LYS A 26 -0.70 -16.08 -6.10
CA LYS A 26 -1.00 -15.84 -4.69
C LYS A 26 -0.99 -14.32 -4.53
N ALA A 27 -2.12 -13.68 -4.81
CA ALA A 27 -2.40 -12.39 -4.24
C ALA A 27 -2.31 -12.63 -2.73
N LEU A 28 -1.23 -12.16 -2.12
CA LEU A 28 -1.15 -12.04 -0.68
C LEU A 28 -2.22 -11.00 -0.33
N TRP A 29 -3.39 -11.52 0.04
CA TRP A 29 -4.58 -10.72 0.34
C TRP A 29 -4.28 -9.80 1.53
N GLY A 30 -4.71 -8.55 1.46
CA GLY A 30 -4.25 -7.44 2.31
C GLY A 30 -3.69 -6.26 1.51
N PHE A 31 -3.18 -6.55 0.31
CA PHE A 31 -2.41 -5.59 -0.50
C PHE A 31 -3.17 -4.89 -1.64
N TYR A 32 -4.42 -5.29 -1.87
CA TYR A 32 -5.23 -4.82 -3.02
C TYR A 32 -5.28 -3.29 -3.13
N GLY A 33 -5.46 -2.59 -2.00
CA GLY A 33 -5.53 -1.12 -1.95
C GLY A 33 -4.29 -0.46 -2.55
N HIS A 34 -3.09 -0.79 -2.06
CA HIS A 34 -1.83 -0.20 -2.55
C HIS A 34 -1.60 -0.46 -4.03
N GLN A 35 -1.87 -1.69 -4.49
CA GLN A 35 -1.73 -2.07 -5.90
C GLN A 35 -2.65 -1.25 -6.79
N GLN A 36 -3.93 -1.13 -6.41
CA GLN A 36 -4.91 -0.35 -7.17
C GLN A 36 -4.57 1.14 -7.18
N ILE A 37 -4.19 1.71 -6.04
CA ILE A 37 -3.80 3.12 -5.92
C ILE A 37 -2.65 3.44 -6.89
N ASN A 38 -1.56 2.67 -6.81
CA ASN A 38 -0.38 2.87 -7.66
C ASN A 38 -0.69 2.67 -9.15
N ARG A 39 -1.46 1.62 -9.48
CA ARG A 39 -1.88 1.33 -10.85
C ARG A 39 -2.69 2.48 -11.44
N ILE A 40 -3.65 3.01 -10.69
CA ILE A 40 -4.55 4.04 -11.19
C ILE A 40 -3.83 5.40 -11.27
N ALA A 41 -2.93 5.69 -10.32
CA ALA A 41 -2.14 6.92 -10.32
C ALA A 41 -1.36 7.14 -11.62
N VAL A 42 -0.91 6.06 -12.30
CA VAL A 42 -0.27 6.13 -13.62
C VAL A 42 -1.12 6.88 -14.65
N PHE A 43 -2.45 6.74 -14.60
CA PHE A 43 -3.37 7.37 -15.55
C PHE A 43 -3.63 8.85 -15.28
N THR A 44 -3.14 9.39 -14.15
CA THR A 44 -3.19 10.82 -13.85
C THR A 44 -2.07 11.60 -14.54
N LEU A 45 -0.99 10.90 -14.94
CA LEU A 45 0.25 11.51 -15.42
C LEU A 45 0.10 12.19 -16.79
N PRO A 46 0.87 13.26 -17.06
CA PRO A 46 0.84 13.95 -18.34
C PRO A 46 1.46 13.10 -19.48
N PRO A 47 1.20 13.45 -20.76
CA PRO A 47 1.71 12.71 -21.93
C PRO A 47 3.22 12.40 -21.91
N GLU A 48 4.01 13.31 -21.37
CA GLU A 48 5.47 13.23 -21.27
C GLU A 48 5.95 12.16 -20.28
N MET A 49 5.10 11.76 -19.33
CA MET A 49 5.42 10.74 -18.32
C MET A 49 4.65 9.44 -18.51
N ILE A 50 3.38 9.55 -18.91
CA ILE A 50 2.44 8.42 -18.92
C ILE A 50 2.92 7.26 -19.80
N THR A 51 3.63 7.53 -20.91
CA THR A 51 4.15 6.49 -21.79
C THR A 51 5.14 5.58 -21.07
N PHE A 52 6.11 6.16 -20.35
CA PHE A 52 7.08 5.44 -19.54
C PHE A 52 6.39 4.64 -18.43
N TYR A 53 5.53 5.29 -17.63
CA TYR A 53 4.86 4.60 -16.52
C TYR A 53 3.88 3.51 -16.98
N LYS A 54 3.18 3.70 -18.11
CA LYS A 54 2.30 2.65 -18.66
C LYS A 54 3.07 1.44 -19.16
N MET A 55 4.26 1.64 -19.74
CA MET A 55 5.14 0.52 -20.11
C MET A 55 5.55 -0.31 -18.90
N HIS A 56 5.73 0.33 -17.74
CA HIS A 56 6.13 -0.32 -16.48
C HIS A 56 4.98 -0.52 -15.48
N ILE A 57 3.72 -0.40 -15.92
CA ILE A 57 2.58 -0.38 -15.00
C ILE A 57 2.46 -1.64 -14.16
N GLN A 58 2.84 -2.80 -14.71
CA GLN A 58 2.84 -4.06 -13.97
C GLN A 58 3.86 -4.04 -12.83
N TYR A 59 5.08 -3.54 -13.08
CA TYR A 59 6.11 -3.38 -12.06
C TYR A 59 5.61 -2.45 -10.95
N ILE A 60 5.09 -1.27 -11.30
CA ILE A 60 4.57 -0.27 -10.34
C ILE A 60 3.43 -0.87 -9.50
N THR A 61 2.53 -1.63 -10.14
CA THR A 61 1.39 -2.27 -9.45
C THR A 61 1.87 -3.36 -8.47
N GLU A 62 2.74 -4.27 -8.93
CA GLU A 62 3.13 -5.45 -8.16
C GLU A 62 4.10 -5.12 -7.02
N ASN A 63 4.96 -4.11 -7.20
CA ASN A 63 5.95 -3.69 -6.19
C ASN A 63 5.42 -2.65 -5.19
N ALA A 64 4.18 -2.16 -5.35
CA ALA A 64 3.52 -1.23 -4.42
C ALA A 64 3.36 -1.76 -2.98
N VAL A 65 3.72 -3.02 -2.74
CA VAL A 65 3.52 -3.74 -1.46
C VAL A 65 4.87 -4.13 -0.84
N ASN A 66 5.97 -3.83 -1.52
CA ASN A 66 7.30 -4.16 -1.06
C ASN A 66 7.69 -3.49 0.28
N PRO A 67 7.26 -2.25 0.59
CA PRO A 67 7.48 -1.68 1.92
C PRO A 67 6.92 -2.56 3.03
N ASP A 68 5.66 -2.99 2.90
CA ASP A 68 5.04 -3.92 3.83
C ASP A 68 5.77 -5.26 3.93
N ARG A 69 6.22 -5.81 2.79
CA ARG A 69 6.96 -7.08 2.78
C ARG A 69 8.28 -6.97 3.55
N ARG A 70 8.99 -5.84 3.42
CA ARG A 70 10.31 -5.64 4.06
C ARG A 70 10.21 -5.07 5.47
N ARG A 71 9.03 -4.66 5.95
CA ARG A 71 8.84 -4.08 7.29
C ARG A 71 9.35 -4.97 8.43
N TYR A 72 9.22 -6.28 8.27
CA TYR A 72 9.69 -7.28 9.24
C TYR A 72 11.19 -7.59 9.14
N ALA A 73 11.81 -7.28 8.01
CA ALA A 73 13.15 -7.71 7.68
C ALA A 73 14.18 -6.56 7.66
N VAL A 74 13.72 -5.33 7.43
CA VAL A 74 14.56 -4.13 7.35
C VAL A 74 14.39 -3.31 8.62
N LYS A 75 15.49 -3.14 9.35
CA LYS A 75 15.53 -2.33 10.58
C LYS A 75 15.12 -0.88 10.28
N GLY A 76 14.14 -0.39 11.04
CA GLY A 76 13.62 0.98 10.91
C GLY A 76 12.70 1.20 9.70
N GLU A 77 12.24 0.13 9.05
CA GLU A 77 11.18 0.22 8.04
C GLU A 77 9.80 0.41 8.68
N ALA A 78 9.46 -0.39 9.70
CA ALA A 78 8.16 -0.36 10.35
C ALA A 78 7.62 1.05 10.69
N PRO A 79 8.39 1.97 11.31
CA PRO A 79 7.88 3.30 11.64
C PRO A 79 7.63 4.20 10.43
N ARG A 80 7.99 3.80 9.21
CA ARG A 80 7.75 4.59 7.99
C ARG A 80 6.32 4.47 7.47
N HIS A 81 5.53 3.57 8.03
CA HIS A 81 4.17 3.28 7.60
C HIS A 81 3.12 4.06 8.38
N TYR A 82 3.43 4.62 9.54
CA TYR A 82 2.41 5.22 10.40
C TYR A 82 2.92 6.48 11.11
N ILE A 83 2.02 7.15 11.82
CA ILE A 83 2.31 8.18 12.81
C ILE A 83 1.26 8.14 13.93
N ASP A 84 1.67 7.79 15.13
CA ASP A 84 0.79 7.64 16.29
C ASP A 84 0.55 8.99 16.97
N LEU A 85 -0.33 9.79 16.37
CA LEU A 85 -0.57 11.18 16.77
C LEU A 85 -1.04 11.30 18.23
N ASP A 86 -1.80 10.32 18.72
CA ASP A 86 -2.39 10.34 20.06
C ASP A 86 -1.34 10.36 21.19
N VAL A 87 -0.10 9.93 20.91
CA VAL A 87 1.01 9.92 21.88
C VAL A 87 1.51 11.31 22.19
N TYR A 88 1.41 12.22 21.22
CA TYR A 88 1.91 13.58 21.33
C TYR A 88 0.90 14.52 22.01
N GLY A 89 -0.23 13.98 22.47
CA GLY A 89 -1.24 14.66 23.25
C GLY A 89 -2.28 15.41 22.41
N ASP A 90 -3.14 16.16 23.11
CA ASP A 90 -4.31 16.79 22.49
C ASP A 90 -3.94 17.74 21.36
N SER A 91 -4.65 17.61 20.24
CA SER A 91 -4.45 18.40 19.02
C SER A 91 -3.05 18.22 18.39
N ALA A 92 -2.36 17.11 18.67
CA ALA A 92 -1.06 16.77 18.06
C ALA A 92 -1.08 16.92 16.55
N VAL A 93 -2.17 16.51 15.90
CA VAL A 93 -2.37 16.63 14.46
C VAL A 93 -2.16 18.06 13.92
N TYR A 94 -2.40 19.10 14.73
CA TYR A 94 -2.23 20.51 14.37
C TYR A 94 -0.94 21.15 14.92
N LYS A 95 -0.33 20.53 15.93
CA LYS A 95 0.80 21.11 16.69
C LYS A 95 2.15 20.52 16.31
N LEU A 96 2.19 19.26 15.87
CA LEU A 96 3.44 18.59 15.56
C LEU A 96 4.21 19.36 14.47
N PRO A 97 5.53 19.57 14.64
CA PRO A 97 6.32 20.26 13.64
C PRO A 97 6.30 19.53 12.31
N ARG A 98 6.00 20.28 11.24
CA ARG A 98 5.82 19.69 9.91
C ARG A 98 7.15 19.30 9.25
N PHE A 99 8.25 19.93 9.65
CA PHE A 99 9.58 19.66 9.11
C PHE A 99 10.40 18.79 10.07
N TRP A 100 11.21 17.89 9.52
CA TRP A 100 11.93 16.87 10.28
C TRP A 100 12.87 17.45 11.34
N PHE A 101 13.66 18.47 11.01
CA PHE A 101 14.63 19.04 11.95
C PHE A 101 13.96 19.70 13.15
N ASP A 102 12.87 20.44 12.93
CA ASP A 102 12.07 21.04 13.99
C ASP A 102 11.44 19.95 14.88
N ALA A 103 10.93 18.87 14.28
CA ALA A 103 10.37 17.74 15.01
C ALA A 103 11.42 17.03 15.87
N VAL A 104 12.64 16.85 15.35
CA VAL A 104 13.75 16.23 16.08
C VAL A 104 14.22 17.12 17.23
N GLU A 105 14.25 18.44 17.05
CA GLU A 105 14.59 19.39 18.11
C GLU A 105 13.59 19.31 19.27
N GLU A 106 12.30 19.16 18.96
CA GLU A 106 11.24 19.11 19.98
C GLU A 106 11.10 17.73 20.65
N TYR A 107 11.14 16.64 19.88
CA TYR A 107 10.79 15.30 20.36
C TYR A 107 11.93 14.28 20.36
N THR A 108 13.10 14.59 19.80
CA THR A 108 14.21 13.66 19.51
C THR A 108 13.89 12.62 18.44
N GLU A 109 14.90 12.21 17.67
CA GLU A 109 14.77 11.23 16.59
C GLU A 109 14.28 9.85 17.07
N ASP A 110 14.74 9.39 18.23
CA ASP A 110 14.37 8.08 18.76
C ASP A 110 12.87 8.01 19.11
N THR A 111 12.32 9.07 19.70
CA THR A 111 10.88 9.15 20.02
C THR A 111 10.05 9.21 18.75
N LEU A 112 10.44 10.03 17.77
CA LEU A 112 9.73 10.09 16.48
C LEU A 112 9.72 8.72 15.79
N LYS A 113 10.85 8.00 15.79
CA LYS A 113 10.91 6.65 15.23
C LYS A 113 10.10 5.62 16.02
N ALA A 114 9.94 5.78 17.33
CA ALA A 114 9.10 4.87 18.12
C ALA A 114 7.62 4.98 17.74
N TYR A 115 7.16 6.20 17.46
CA TYR A 115 5.75 6.52 17.21
C TYR A 115 5.43 6.84 15.75
N GLY A 116 6.33 6.50 14.84
CA GLY A 116 6.07 6.58 13.40
C GLY A 116 6.39 7.93 12.77
N ILE A 117 6.86 7.87 11.53
CA ILE A 117 7.46 8.99 10.80
C ILE A 117 6.94 9.12 9.35
N VAL A 118 5.82 8.49 9.00
CA VAL A 118 5.35 8.43 7.60
C VAL A 118 5.31 9.79 6.87
N PRO A 119 4.81 10.93 7.42
CA PRO A 119 4.78 12.18 6.65
C PRO A 119 6.18 12.73 6.34
N TRP A 120 7.14 12.60 7.26
CA TRP A 120 8.52 13.03 7.00
C TRP A 120 9.23 12.05 6.06
N HIS A 121 8.91 10.76 6.14
CA HIS A 121 9.48 9.75 5.25
C HIS A 121 9.04 9.96 3.79
N VAL A 122 7.76 10.26 3.56
CA VAL A 122 7.24 10.61 2.22
C VAL A 122 8.03 11.77 1.60
N GLN A 123 8.32 12.83 2.37
CA GLN A 123 9.14 13.94 1.90
C GLN A 123 10.56 13.48 1.49
N PHE A 124 11.19 12.63 2.31
CA PHE A 124 12.51 12.09 2.01
C PHE A 124 12.51 11.22 0.74
N VAL A 125 11.53 10.33 0.59
CA VAL A 125 11.39 9.46 -0.59
C VAL A 125 11.10 10.28 -1.85
N THR A 126 10.35 11.38 -1.74
CA THR A 126 10.11 12.33 -2.84
C THR A 126 11.39 12.98 -3.32
N TYR A 127 12.28 13.38 -2.40
CA TYR A 127 13.61 13.87 -2.74
C TYR A 127 14.44 12.77 -3.45
N GLN A 128 14.40 11.53 -2.96
CA GLN A 128 15.10 10.42 -3.61
C GLN A 128 14.59 10.17 -5.05
N LEU A 129 13.28 10.25 -5.27
CA LEU A 129 12.68 10.12 -6.59
C LEU A 129 13.13 11.25 -7.53
N THR A 130 13.19 12.48 -7.01
CA THR A 130 13.71 13.63 -7.75
C THR A 130 15.15 13.39 -8.20
N GLU A 131 16.01 12.89 -7.30
CA GLU A 131 17.41 12.57 -7.62
C GLU A 131 17.54 11.41 -8.62
N ALA A 132 16.66 10.40 -8.54
CA ALA A 132 16.62 9.31 -9.51
C ALA A 132 16.25 9.82 -10.90
N PHE A 133 15.27 10.73 -11.00
CA PHE A 133 14.94 11.39 -12.26
C PHE A 133 16.09 12.23 -12.82
N LYS A 134 16.78 13.04 -11.99
CA LYS A 134 17.94 13.82 -12.44
C LYS A 134 19.04 12.95 -13.02
N LYS A 135 19.26 11.77 -12.42
CA LYS A 135 20.24 10.77 -12.87
C LYS A 135 19.74 9.90 -14.03
N GLN A 136 18.46 10.02 -14.39
CA GLN A 136 17.79 9.17 -15.38
C GLN A 136 17.95 7.66 -15.07
N ASP A 137 17.99 7.32 -13.78
CA ASP A 137 18.16 5.95 -13.29
C ASP A 137 16.81 5.23 -13.27
N VAL A 138 16.54 4.47 -14.34
CA VAL A 138 15.25 3.80 -14.56
C VAL A 138 14.88 2.85 -13.43
N GLU A 139 15.83 2.07 -12.92
CA GLU A 139 15.56 1.10 -11.86
C GLU A 139 15.14 1.81 -10.57
N ASN A 140 15.86 2.86 -10.19
CA ASN A 140 15.51 3.64 -9.00
C ASN A 140 14.23 4.48 -9.20
N ILE A 141 13.98 5.04 -10.39
CA ILE A 141 12.71 5.73 -10.68
C ILE A 141 11.54 4.80 -10.41
N LEU A 142 11.58 3.57 -10.94
CA LEU A 142 10.50 2.61 -10.79
C LEU A 142 10.33 2.13 -9.35
N ARG A 143 11.43 1.71 -8.70
CA ARG A 143 11.40 1.21 -7.32
C ARG A 143 10.91 2.28 -6.35
N ILE A 144 11.49 3.50 -6.42
CA ILE A 144 11.14 4.60 -5.53
C ILE A 144 9.72 5.10 -5.82
N SER A 145 9.25 5.10 -7.08
CA SER A 145 7.87 5.45 -7.38
C SER A 145 6.87 4.52 -6.70
N ALA A 146 7.09 3.20 -6.76
CA ALA A 146 6.24 2.21 -6.13
C ALA A 146 6.26 2.34 -4.58
N ASP A 147 7.47 2.51 -4.00
CA ASP A 147 7.63 2.72 -2.56
C ASP A 147 6.95 4.01 -2.09
N LEU A 148 7.14 5.12 -2.83
CA LEU A 148 6.50 6.41 -2.52
C LEU A 148 4.97 6.30 -2.57
N GLY A 149 4.45 5.58 -3.57
CA GLY A 149 3.02 5.37 -3.71
C GLY A 149 2.41 4.59 -2.55
N HIS A 150 3.18 3.66 -1.96
CA HIS A 150 2.79 2.94 -0.75
C HIS A 150 2.69 3.86 0.47
N TYR A 151 3.76 4.60 0.79
CA TYR A 151 3.78 5.45 1.99
C TYR A 151 2.76 6.60 1.91
N ILE A 152 2.47 7.13 0.71
CA ILE A 152 1.39 8.09 0.52
C ILE A 152 0.02 7.44 0.79
N ALA A 153 -0.18 6.19 0.36
CA ALA A 153 -1.41 5.47 0.63
C ALA A 153 -1.59 5.23 2.14
N ASP A 154 -0.55 4.80 2.84
CA ASP A 154 -0.52 4.63 4.30
C ASP A 154 -0.89 5.91 5.05
N ALA A 155 -0.31 7.06 4.65
CA ALA A 155 -0.62 8.36 5.25
C ALA A 155 -2.09 8.78 5.10
N ASN A 156 -2.82 8.19 4.14
CA ASN A 156 -4.25 8.41 3.92
C ASN A 156 -5.13 7.36 4.65
N VAL A 157 -4.55 6.39 5.37
CA VAL A 157 -5.33 5.41 6.16
C VAL A 157 -5.56 5.98 7.57
N PRO A 158 -6.81 6.18 8.02
CA PRO A 158 -7.10 6.73 9.34
C PRO A 158 -6.41 5.94 10.47
N LEU A 159 -6.42 4.60 10.39
CA LEU A 159 -5.87 3.72 11.41
C LEU A 159 -4.33 3.69 11.46
N HIS A 160 -3.65 4.30 10.48
CA HIS A 160 -2.20 4.53 10.53
C HIS A 160 -1.84 5.83 11.26
N THR A 161 -2.83 6.52 11.86
CA THR A 161 -2.63 7.81 12.55
C THR A 161 -2.83 7.75 14.08
N THR A 162 -2.99 6.56 14.65
CA THR A 162 -3.40 6.33 16.05
C THR A 162 -2.79 5.06 16.61
N GLU A 163 -2.33 5.06 17.87
CA GLU A 163 -1.89 3.84 18.57
C GLU A 163 -2.97 2.77 18.62
N ASN A 164 -4.26 3.13 18.58
CA ASN A 164 -5.37 2.18 18.57
C ASN A 164 -5.63 1.57 17.17
N TYR A 165 -4.61 1.43 16.33
CA TYR A 165 -4.74 1.06 14.91
C TYR A 165 -5.59 -0.17 14.63
N ASN A 166 -5.48 -1.20 15.46
CA ASN A 166 -6.23 -2.43 15.28
C ASN A 166 -7.45 -2.51 16.20
N GLY A 167 -7.82 -1.42 16.88
CA GLY A 167 -8.92 -1.40 17.84
C GLY A 167 -8.61 -2.10 19.16
N GLN A 168 -7.33 -2.39 19.44
CA GLN A 168 -6.89 -3.13 20.62
C GLN A 168 -7.13 -2.38 21.95
N LEU A 169 -7.17 -1.05 21.93
CA LEU A 169 -7.45 -0.21 23.10
C LEU A 169 -8.96 0.06 23.28
N SER A 170 -9.78 -0.22 22.25
CA SER A 170 -11.23 0.03 22.27
C SER A 170 -12.11 -1.22 22.18
N GLY A 171 -11.51 -2.41 22.10
CA GLY A 171 -12.22 -3.69 22.02
C GLY A 171 -12.77 -4.01 20.62
N GLN A 172 -12.15 -3.46 19.58
CA GLN A 172 -12.55 -3.58 18.16
C GLN A 172 -11.48 -4.32 17.34
N TYR A 173 -10.83 -5.31 17.97
CA TYR A 173 -9.69 -6.02 17.39
C TYR A 173 -9.96 -6.52 15.97
N GLY A 174 -9.07 -6.20 15.02
CA GLY A 174 -9.19 -6.54 13.61
C GLY A 174 -9.83 -5.45 12.74
N ILE A 175 -10.16 -4.28 13.29
CA ILE A 175 -10.75 -3.18 12.52
C ILE A 175 -9.78 -2.61 11.45
N HIS A 176 -8.46 -2.74 11.66
CA HIS A 176 -7.44 -2.34 10.67
C HIS A 176 -7.65 -3.08 9.35
N GLY A 177 -7.48 -4.40 9.35
CA GLY A 177 -7.67 -5.21 8.15
C GLY A 177 -9.11 -5.20 7.62
N PHE A 178 -10.08 -4.88 8.49
CA PHE A 178 -11.46 -4.68 8.06
C PHE A 178 -11.60 -3.43 7.17
N TRP A 179 -11.10 -2.28 7.62
CA TRP A 179 -11.19 -1.03 6.88
C TRP A 179 -10.28 -1.03 5.65
N GLU A 180 -9.02 -1.44 5.80
CA GLU A 180 -7.97 -1.31 4.78
C GLU A 180 -8.04 -2.40 3.70
N SER A 181 -8.38 -3.63 4.08
CA SER A 181 -8.37 -4.76 3.15
C SER A 181 -9.77 -5.21 2.77
N ARG A 182 -10.61 -5.56 3.75
CA ARG A 182 -11.90 -6.20 3.48
C ARG A 182 -12.87 -5.30 2.74
N LEU A 183 -12.96 -4.01 3.09
CA LEU A 183 -13.87 -3.09 2.40
C LEU A 183 -13.45 -2.86 0.93
N PRO A 184 -12.18 -2.48 0.61
CA PRO A 184 -11.76 -2.39 -0.77
C PRO A 184 -11.92 -3.69 -1.57
N GLU A 185 -11.56 -4.85 -0.99
CA GLU A 185 -11.73 -6.16 -1.63
C GLU A 185 -13.19 -6.46 -2.02
N LEU A 186 -14.16 -5.92 -1.29
CA LEU A 186 -15.58 -6.16 -1.53
C LEU A 186 -16.25 -5.14 -2.46
N TYR A 187 -15.80 -3.87 -2.44
CA TYR A 187 -16.57 -2.75 -2.98
C TYR A 187 -15.81 -1.86 -3.96
N ALA A 188 -14.49 -2.00 -4.11
CA ALA A 188 -13.71 -1.08 -4.94
C ALA A 188 -14.04 -1.14 -6.44
N ASP A 189 -14.62 -2.23 -6.93
CA ASP A 189 -15.10 -2.33 -8.32
C ASP A 189 -16.29 -1.39 -8.59
N ASP A 190 -17.01 -0.94 -7.55
CA ASP A 190 -18.12 0.00 -7.64
C ASP A 190 -17.68 1.46 -7.40
N TYR A 191 -16.42 1.71 -7.04
CA TYR A 191 -15.91 3.06 -6.76
C TYR A 191 -15.59 3.84 -8.05
N ASP A 192 -15.82 5.15 -8.04
CA ASP A 192 -15.34 6.04 -9.08
C ASP A 192 -13.91 6.47 -8.73
N PHE A 193 -12.92 6.05 -9.53
CA PHE A 193 -11.52 6.45 -9.34
C PHE A 193 -11.07 7.55 -10.31
N PHE A 194 -11.99 8.28 -10.94
CA PHE A 194 -11.65 9.44 -11.77
C PHE A 194 -11.27 10.65 -10.91
N VAL A 195 -9.96 10.89 -10.77
CA VAL A 195 -9.40 11.96 -9.93
C VAL A 195 -8.77 13.13 -10.71
N GLY A 196 -8.79 13.06 -12.05
CA GLY A 196 -8.19 14.08 -12.91
C GLY A 196 -6.68 13.90 -13.12
N LYS A 197 -6.04 14.98 -13.59
CA LYS A 197 -4.60 14.98 -13.93
C LYS A 197 -3.74 15.31 -12.71
N ALA A 198 -2.50 14.85 -12.75
CA ALA A 198 -1.48 15.22 -11.79
C ALA A 198 -1.20 16.73 -11.84
N ASN A 199 -1.02 17.35 -10.68
CA ASN A 199 -0.69 18.75 -10.47
C ASN A 199 0.66 18.88 -9.76
N TYR A 200 1.36 19.98 -10.01
CA TYR A 200 2.58 20.31 -9.28
C TYR A 200 2.23 20.74 -7.85
N ILE A 201 2.97 20.22 -6.87
CA ILE A 201 2.84 20.57 -5.45
C ILE A 201 3.98 21.52 -5.08
N GLU A 202 3.65 22.71 -4.60
CA GLU A 202 4.67 23.69 -4.19
C GLU A 202 5.45 23.24 -2.96
N ASN A 203 4.77 22.61 -1.99
CA ASN A 203 5.38 22.11 -0.77
C ASN A 203 4.85 20.72 -0.42
N THR A 204 5.57 19.70 -0.89
CA THR A 204 5.24 18.29 -0.68
C THR A 204 5.21 17.88 0.79
N GLN A 205 5.98 18.56 1.66
CA GLN A 205 5.95 18.29 3.09
C GLN A 205 4.62 18.72 3.71
N ILE A 206 4.08 19.88 3.32
CA ILE A 206 2.79 20.36 3.86
C ILE A 206 1.64 19.52 3.30
N GLU A 207 1.67 19.22 2.01
CA GLU A 207 0.64 18.41 1.34
C GLU A 207 0.45 17.04 2.01
N ILE A 208 1.52 16.32 2.35
CA ILE A 208 1.39 15.03 3.02
C ILE A 208 0.85 15.15 4.45
N TRP A 209 1.14 16.26 5.14
CA TRP A 209 0.59 16.51 6.47
C TRP A 209 -0.91 16.83 6.43
N GLU A 210 -1.39 17.49 5.38
CA GLU A 210 -2.82 17.69 5.16
C GLU A 210 -3.54 16.34 4.94
N ALA A 211 -2.91 15.38 4.23
CA ALA A 211 -3.44 14.02 4.11
C ALA A 211 -3.51 13.30 5.47
N VAL A 212 -2.46 13.35 6.27
CA VAL A 212 -2.43 12.77 7.63
C VAL A 212 -3.53 13.38 8.51
N GLU A 213 -3.71 14.71 8.44
CA GLU A 213 -4.75 15.40 9.19
C GLU A 213 -6.15 14.94 8.78
N GLN A 214 -6.43 14.92 7.48
CA GLN A 214 -7.72 14.46 6.94
C GLN A 214 -8.01 13.00 7.30
N ALA A 215 -7.00 12.13 7.23
CA ALA A 215 -7.11 10.73 7.62
C ALA A 215 -7.41 10.59 9.12
N HIS A 216 -6.68 11.31 9.98
CA HIS A 216 -6.86 11.26 11.43
C HIS A 216 -8.26 11.74 11.85
N LEU A 217 -8.78 12.79 11.21
CA LEU A 217 -10.13 13.29 11.47
C LEU A 217 -11.25 12.30 11.11
N CYS A 218 -10.96 11.21 10.39
CA CYS A 218 -11.93 10.15 10.09
C CYS A 218 -12.05 9.08 11.20
N LEU A 219 -11.13 9.06 12.18
CA LEU A 219 -11.06 8.02 13.22
C LEU A 219 -12.32 7.91 14.06
N ASP A 220 -12.98 9.03 14.34
CA ASP A 220 -14.22 9.08 15.09
C ASP A 220 -15.29 8.18 14.46
N SER A 221 -15.47 8.31 13.14
CA SER A 221 -16.43 7.60 12.33
C SER A 221 -16.02 6.13 12.20
N VAL A 222 -14.73 5.87 11.97
CA VAL A 222 -14.20 4.50 11.89
C VAL A 222 -14.55 3.71 13.15
N PHE A 223 -14.20 4.21 14.33
CA PHE A 223 -14.44 3.48 15.57
C PHE A 223 -15.91 3.52 15.99
N GLN A 224 -16.56 4.68 15.96
CA GLN A 224 -17.89 4.85 16.54
C GLN A 224 -18.96 4.11 15.72
N ILE A 225 -18.84 4.07 14.40
CA ILE A 225 -19.78 3.36 13.54
C ILE A 225 -19.65 1.85 13.74
N GLU A 226 -18.43 1.31 13.73
CA GLU A 226 -18.21 -0.13 13.96
C GLU A 226 -18.77 -0.56 15.32
N LYS A 227 -18.52 0.25 16.36
CA LYS A 227 -19.01 0.00 17.72
C LYS A 227 -20.54 0.07 17.81
N ASN A 228 -21.17 0.99 17.08
CA ASN A 228 -22.62 1.12 17.06
C ASN A 228 -23.30 -0.03 16.30
N LEU A 229 -22.74 -0.45 15.16
CA LEU A 229 -23.24 -1.60 14.43
C LEU A 229 -23.05 -2.90 15.21
N THR A 230 -21.95 -3.05 15.94
CA THR A 230 -21.74 -4.21 16.82
C THR A 230 -22.86 -4.38 17.86
N LYS A 231 -23.48 -3.29 18.33
CA LYS A 231 -24.63 -3.36 19.25
C LYS A 231 -25.93 -3.81 18.57
N GLN A 232 -26.01 -3.69 17.25
CA GLN A 232 -27.21 -4.00 16.45
C GLN A 232 -27.17 -5.40 15.85
N PHE A 233 -25.98 -5.99 15.72
CA PHE A 233 -25.78 -7.33 15.17
C PHE A 233 -25.53 -8.34 16.28
N LYS A 234 -26.00 -9.58 16.11
CA LYS A 234 -25.58 -10.67 16.99
C LYS A 234 -24.13 -11.07 16.69
N ALA A 235 -23.48 -11.67 17.68
CA ALA A 235 -22.06 -12.04 17.56
C ALA A 235 -21.79 -13.05 16.42
N ASP A 236 -22.74 -13.95 16.15
CA ASP A 236 -22.73 -14.92 15.05
C ASP A 236 -23.11 -14.33 13.69
N GLU A 237 -23.69 -13.13 13.65
CA GLU A 237 -24.01 -12.38 12.42
C GLU A 237 -22.89 -11.39 12.05
N LYS A 238 -22.10 -10.94 13.03
CA LYS A 238 -20.97 -10.00 12.82
C LYS A 238 -19.81 -10.62 12.06
N TYR A 239 -19.52 -11.89 12.31
CA TYR A 239 -18.35 -12.57 11.74
C TYR A 239 -18.75 -13.78 10.91
N SER A 240 -17.91 -14.12 9.95
CA SER A 240 -18.00 -15.35 9.14
C SER A 240 -16.63 -15.98 9.00
N SER A 241 -16.58 -17.25 8.60
CA SER A 241 -15.34 -17.93 8.23
C SER A 241 -15.19 -17.92 6.72
N GLU A 242 -14.06 -17.44 6.21
CA GLU A 242 -13.71 -17.52 4.80
C GLU A 242 -12.36 -18.23 4.64
N LEU A 243 -12.25 -19.07 3.59
CA LEU A 243 -11.00 -19.71 3.22
C LEU A 243 -10.13 -18.68 2.47
N ARG A 244 -8.98 -18.31 3.05
CA ARG A 244 -7.96 -17.50 2.36
C ARG A 244 -6.74 -18.38 2.06
N GLY A 245 -6.55 -18.71 0.79
CA GLY A 245 -5.59 -19.74 0.38
C GLY A 245 -5.98 -21.09 0.99
N ASN A 246 -5.14 -21.64 1.87
CA ASN A 246 -5.40 -22.92 2.57
C ASN A 246 -5.76 -22.75 4.05
N VAL A 247 -6.02 -21.51 4.51
CA VAL A 247 -6.30 -21.20 5.92
C VAL A 247 -7.71 -20.64 6.07
N ASN A 248 -8.50 -21.23 6.97
CA ASN A 248 -9.77 -20.64 7.38
C ASN A 248 -9.50 -19.47 8.33
N MET A 249 -9.98 -18.28 7.98
CA MET A 249 -9.86 -17.09 8.82
C MET A 249 -11.23 -16.56 9.20
N ARG A 250 -11.34 -16.11 10.45
CA ARG A 250 -12.49 -15.34 10.92
C ARG A 250 -12.40 -13.94 10.35
N VAL A 251 -13.41 -13.55 9.57
CA VAL A 251 -13.52 -12.23 8.94
C VAL A 251 -14.83 -11.57 9.33
N TYR A 252 -14.94 -10.26 9.13
CA TYR A 252 -16.23 -9.58 9.20
C TYR A 252 -17.16 -10.13 8.11
N SER A 253 -18.40 -10.43 8.49
CA SER A 253 -19.40 -10.98 7.57
C SER A 253 -19.72 -9.99 6.45
N ARG A 254 -20.25 -10.48 5.33
CA ARG A 254 -20.64 -9.60 4.21
C ARG A 254 -21.75 -8.62 4.60
N ASP A 255 -22.70 -9.05 5.42
CA ASP A 255 -23.79 -8.19 5.88
C ASP A 255 -23.29 -7.08 6.82
N PHE A 256 -22.41 -7.41 7.76
CA PHE A 256 -21.77 -6.40 8.61
C PHE A 256 -20.89 -5.46 7.80
N SER A 257 -20.10 -6.00 6.86
CA SER A 257 -19.25 -5.21 5.94
C SER A 257 -20.08 -4.22 5.13
N LYS A 258 -21.24 -4.65 4.62
CA LYS A 258 -22.14 -3.78 3.86
C LYS A 258 -22.75 -2.68 4.73
N ALA A 259 -23.24 -3.03 5.92
CA ALA A 259 -23.79 -2.05 6.84
C ALA A 259 -22.75 -0.99 7.24
N TYR A 260 -21.53 -1.43 7.54
CA TYR A 260 -20.42 -0.56 7.89
C TYR A 260 -19.99 0.33 6.71
N HIS A 261 -19.82 -0.24 5.52
CA HIS A 261 -19.48 0.51 4.31
C HIS A 261 -20.51 1.60 3.98
N LEU A 262 -21.81 1.28 4.06
CA LEU A 262 -22.89 2.24 3.85
C LEU A 262 -22.88 3.35 4.92
N ALA A 263 -22.66 2.98 6.19
CA ALA A 263 -22.63 3.95 7.29
C ALA A 263 -21.40 4.87 7.25
N LEU A 264 -20.26 4.40 6.74
CA LEU A 264 -19.09 5.23 6.44
C LEU A 264 -19.33 6.23 5.30
N ALA A 265 -20.45 6.12 4.58
CA ALA A 265 -20.90 7.08 3.58
C ALA A 265 -19.81 7.47 2.57
N GLY A 266 -19.14 6.47 1.96
CA GLY A 266 -18.10 6.68 0.94
C GLY A 266 -16.72 7.09 1.47
N GLN A 267 -16.46 6.98 2.78
CA GLN A 267 -15.15 7.37 3.35
C GLN A 267 -13.97 6.60 2.75
N VAL A 268 -14.06 5.28 2.59
CA VAL A 268 -12.98 4.45 2.02
C VAL A 268 -12.67 4.88 0.58
N GLU A 269 -13.70 5.08 -0.24
CA GLU A 269 -13.56 5.57 -1.61
C GLU A 269 -12.87 6.93 -1.64
N ARG A 270 -13.29 7.88 -0.78
CA ARG A 270 -12.64 9.20 -0.69
C ARG A 270 -11.16 9.09 -0.35
N GLN A 271 -10.79 8.28 0.64
CA GLN A 271 -9.37 8.10 1.00
C GLN A 271 -8.58 7.46 -0.16
N MET A 272 -9.12 6.44 -0.83
CA MET A 272 -8.46 5.85 -1.99
C MET A 272 -8.29 6.85 -3.14
N ARG A 273 -9.31 7.66 -3.43
CA ARG A 273 -9.24 8.74 -4.44
C ARG A 273 -8.18 9.78 -4.08
N ASN A 274 -8.13 10.20 -2.82
CA ASN A 274 -7.11 11.13 -2.33
C ASN A 274 -5.70 10.54 -2.52
N SER A 275 -5.49 9.28 -2.14
CA SER A 275 -4.22 8.58 -2.37
C SER A 275 -3.85 8.53 -3.86
N ILE A 276 -4.77 8.13 -4.74
CA ILE A 276 -4.50 8.06 -6.20
C ILE A 276 -4.05 9.42 -6.74
N LYS A 277 -4.78 10.48 -6.38
CA LYS A 277 -4.46 11.84 -6.82
C LYS A 277 -3.09 12.29 -6.31
N MET A 278 -2.86 12.13 -5.01
CA MET A 278 -1.63 12.56 -4.35
C MET A 278 -0.41 11.80 -4.88
N VAL A 279 -0.51 10.49 -5.11
CA VAL A 279 0.59 9.71 -5.72
C VAL A 279 0.97 10.27 -7.09
N GLY A 280 -0.03 10.55 -7.95
CA GLY A 280 0.19 11.18 -9.24
C GLY A 280 0.88 12.54 -9.14
N ASP A 281 0.40 13.39 -8.22
CA ASP A 281 0.94 14.72 -7.96
C ASP A 281 2.38 14.68 -7.46
N PHE A 282 2.71 13.76 -6.57
CA PHE A 282 4.05 13.58 -6.02
C PHE A 282 5.04 13.06 -7.08
N TRP A 283 4.65 12.06 -7.89
CA TRP A 283 5.48 11.59 -9.00
C TRP A 283 5.75 12.71 -10.01
N TYR A 284 4.70 13.45 -10.39
CA TYR A 284 4.82 14.58 -11.30
C TYR A 284 5.72 15.69 -10.72
N THR A 285 5.53 16.03 -9.46
CA THR A 285 6.33 17.04 -8.76
C THR A 285 7.81 16.65 -8.72
N ALA A 286 8.13 15.40 -8.38
CA ALA A 286 9.51 14.90 -8.39
C ALA A 286 10.15 14.98 -9.79
N TRP A 287 9.39 14.67 -10.85
CA TRP A 287 9.86 14.78 -12.24
C TRP A 287 10.08 16.24 -12.66
N VAL A 288 9.17 17.15 -12.30
CA VAL A 288 9.32 18.60 -12.55
C VAL A 288 10.54 19.16 -11.83
N ASN A 289 10.71 18.83 -10.54
CA ASN A 289 11.85 19.24 -9.73
C ASN A 289 13.19 18.71 -10.24
N ALA A 290 13.18 17.61 -10.98
CA ALA A 290 14.35 17.05 -11.65
C ALA A 290 14.71 17.75 -12.97
N GLY A 291 13.97 18.78 -13.38
CA GLY A 291 14.17 19.48 -14.65
C GLY A 291 13.50 18.79 -15.83
N GLN A 292 12.46 17.98 -15.58
CA GLN A 292 11.63 17.33 -16.61
C GLN A 292 12.45 16.50 -17.62
N PRO A 293 13.28 15.54 -17.17
CA PRO A 293 14.06 14.70 -18.08
C PRO A 293 13.15 13.95 -19.06
N ASN A 294 13.61 13.77 -20.30
CA ASN A 294 12.86 13.08 -21.34
C ASN A 294 12.74 11.57 -21.05
N LEU A 295 11.62 11.15 -20.47
CA LEU A 295 11.39 9.74 -20.12
C LEU A 295 11.20 8.84 -21.35
N ASN A 296 10.84 9.38 -22.52
CA ASN A 296 10.75 8.58 -23.75
C ASN A 296 12.13 8.09 -24.21
N ALA A 297 13.21 8.78 -23.83
CA ALA A 297 14.57 8.33 -24.12
C ALA A 297 15.00 7.14 -23.24
N LEU A 298 14.21 6.78 -22.22
CA LEU A 298 14.52 5.73 -21.26
C LEU A 298 13.74 4.43 -21.50
N LEU A 299 12.89 4.38 -22.53
CA LEU A 299 11.98 3.26 -22.81
C LEU A 299 12.71 1.95 -23.19
N ASP A 300 13.92 2.03 -23.73
CA ASP A 300 14.69 0.84 -24.13
C ASP A 300 15.25 0.06 -22.92
N ASN A 301 15.24 0.67 -21.73
CA ASN A 301 15.76 0.08 -20.48
C ASN A 301 14.68 -0.72 -19.74
N TYR A 302 14.05 -1.69 -20.39
CA TYR A 302 13.02 -2.50 -19.76
C TYR A 302 13.55 -3.24 -18.52
N VAL A 303 12.89 -3.02 -17.37
CA VAL A 303 13.19 -3.71 -16.11
C VAL A 303 12.20 -4.89 -15.94
N PRO A 304 12.66 -6.15 -15.94
CA PRO A 304 11.82 -7.31 -15.65
C PRO A 304 11.31 -7.29 -14.21
N ILE A 305 10.09 -7.80 -14.00
CA ILE A 305 9.41 -7.89 -12.70
C ILE A 305 10.24 -8.71 -11.69
N GLU A 306 10.93 -9.76 -12.16
CA GLU A 306 11.68 -10.72 -11.33
C GLU A 306 12.95 -10.14 -10.69
N LYS A 307 13.34 -8.89 -10.99
CA LYS A 307 14.67 -8.40 -10.65
C LYS A 307 14.83 -7.79 -9.26
N ILE A 308 13.79 -7.65 -8.44
CA ILE A 308 13.92 -7.08 -7.08
C ILE A 308 13.00 -7.80 -6.07
N GLU A 309 13.06 -9.13 -6.03
CA GLU A 309 12.72 -9.87 -4.81
C GLU A 309 14.03 -10.29 -4.14
N GLU A 310 14.64 -9.39 -3.37
CA GLU A 310 15.59 -9.83 -2.36
C GLU A 310 14.74 -10.33 -1.20
N TYR A 311 14.58 -11.65 -1.12
CA TYR A 311 14.02 -12.27 0.08
C TYR A 311 14.94 -11.94 1.24
N VAL A 312 14.51 -11.01 2.09
CA VAL A 312 15.22 -10.69 3.33
C VAL A 312 14.51 -11.47 4.44
N GLU A 313 15.26 -12.34 5.12
CA GLU A 313 14.70 -13.06 6.27
C GLU A 313 14.23 -12.06 7.34
N PRO A 314 13.04 -12.26 7.93
CA PRO A 314 12.57 -11.43 9.03
C PRO A 314 13.57 -11.44 10.18
N ASP A 315 14.01 -10.27 10.60
CA ASP A 315 14.83 -10.12 11.80
C ASP A 315 13.88 -10.13 13.01
N LYS A 316 13.98 -11.19 13.82
CA LYS A 316 13.11 -11.39 14.99
C LYS A 316 13.30 -10.35 16.08
N ASP A 317 14.45 -9.65 16.07
CA ASP A 317 14.78 -8.59 17.00
C ASP A 317 14.46 -7.20 16.41
N ASN A 318 13.86 -7.14 15.21
CA ASN A 318 13.46 -5.88 14.59
C ASN A 318 12.29 -5.27 15.38
N PRO A 319 12.46 -4.07 15.97
CA PRO A 319 11.40 -3.42 16.70
C PRO A 319 10.26 -3.08 15.72
N LEU A 320 9.20 -3.87 15.79
CA LEU A 320 7.91 -3.53 15.20
C LEU A 320 7.24 -2.45 16.05
N ARG A 321 6.15 -1.89 15.54
CA ARG A 321 5.28 -0.99 16.32
C ARG A 321 4.99 -1.62 17.68
N ASN A 322 5.00 -0.83 18.76
CA ASN A 322 5.08 -1.27 20.17
C ASN A 322 4.02 -2.32 20.64
N HIS A 323 3.06 -2.71 19.78
CA HIS A 323 2.05 -3.74 20.04
C HIS A 323 1.88 -4.78 18.91
N GLU A 324 2.71 -4.75 17.87
CA GLU A 324 2.78 -5.79 16.82
C GLU A 324 3.70 -6.97 17.20
N SER A 325 4.53 -6.79 18.23
CA SER A 325 5.50 -7.80 18.70
C SER A 325 4.88 -9.02 19.40
N GLY A 326 3.56 -9.02 19.61
CA GLY A 326 2.86 -10.13 20.26
C GLY A 326 3.28 -10.39 21.71
N ILE A 327 3.82 -9.38 22.39
CA ILE A 327 4.13 -9.43 23.83
C ILE A 327 3.07 -8.64 24.59
N GLU A 328 1.95 -9.30 24.90
CA GLU A 328 1.27 -9.22 26.21
C GLU A 328 0.79 -10.62 26.60
#